data_AF-A0A972N0A5-F1
#
_entry.id   AF-A0A972N0A5-F1
#
_cell.length_a   1.000
_cell.length_b   1.000
_cell.length_c   1.000
_cell.angle_alpha   90.00
_cell.angle_beta   90.00
_cell.angle_gamma   90.00
#
_symmetry.space_group_name_H-M   'P 1'
#
loop_
_entity.id
_entity.type
_entity.pdbx_description
1 polymer ?
#
loop_
_entity_poly.entity_id
_entity_poly.type
_entity_poly.pdbx_seq_one_letter_code
_entity_poly.pdbx_strand_id
1 'polypeptide(L)'
;LAYYLENRDKLKAVPIDAGNGPVAPTVENVVAGKYVPLSRPLFIYVSKKAYDTKPYVRKFVHYYLDHVKDLVREVGYVELPDEAYALAKERIERGITGSVFGGEGAKVGVKITDLLKLELER
;
A
#
# COMPACT_ATOMS: atom_id res chain seq x y z
N LEU A 1 -1.16 -11.98 -4.50
CA LEU A 1 -0.66 -12.21 -5.87
C LEU A 1 0.59 -13.09 -5.85
N ALA A 2 1.60 -12.77 -5.03
CA ALA A 2 2.75 -13.61 -4.64
C ALA A 2 2.58 -15.12 -4.91
N TYR A 3 1.71 -15.74 -4.12
CA TYR A 3 1.47 -17.17 -4.11
C TYR A 3 1.00 -17.72 -5.46
N TYR A 4 0.13 -16.99 -6.17
CA TYR A 4 -0.28 -17.40 -7.51
C TYR A 4 0.88 -17.31 -8.50
N LEU A 5 1.68 -16.23 -8.45
CA LEU A 5 2.82 -16.05 -9.35
C LEU A 5 3.87 -17.16 -9.20
N GLU A 6 4.12 -17.59 -7.96
CA GLU A 6 5.07 -18.66 -7.64
C GLU A 6 4.56 -20.06 -8.01
N ASN A 7 3.25 -20.25 -8.16
CA ASN A 7 2.62 -21.56 -8.36
C ASN A 7 1.77 -21.61 -9.64
N ARG A 8 2.13 -20.83 -10.67
CA ARG A 8 1.37 -20.73 -11.94
C ARG A 8 1.26 -22.07 -12.69
N ASP A 9 2.18 -22.99 -12.44
CA ASP A 9 2.22 -24.35 -12.96
C ASP A 9 1.16 -25.26 -12.32
N LYS A 10 0.78 -24.97 -11.06
CA LYS A 10 -0.16 -25.77 -10.27
C LYS A 10 -1.54 -25.13 -10.11
N LEU A 11 -1.61 -23.82 -10.28
CA LEU A 11 -2.81 -23.02 -9.98
C LEU A 11 -3.33 -22.32 -11.23
N LYS A 12 -4.65 -22.36 -11.40
CA LYS A 12 -5.36 -21.55 -12.39
C LYS A 12 -5.96 -20.33 -11.70
N ALA A 13 -5.57 -19.13 -12.16
CA ALA A 13 -6.21 -17.90 -11.71
C ALA A 13 -7.65 -17.82 -12.24
N VAL A 14 -8.58 -17.47 -11.35
CA VAL A 14 -9.98 -17.22 -11.69
C VAL A 14 -10.25 -15.73 -11.52
N PRO A 15 -10.74 -15.03 -12.56
CA PRO A 15 -11.19 -13.66 -12.42
C PRO A 15 -12.33 -13.53 -11.41
N ILE A 16 -12.31 -12.46 -10.61
CA ILE A 16 -13.33 -12.21 -9.58
C ILE A 16 -14.19 -11.03 -10.02
N ASP A 17 -15.51 -11.20 -9.93
CA ASP A 17 -16.49 -10.15 -10.14
C ASP A 17 -16.92 -9.56 -8.79
N ALA A 18 -16.79 -8.24 -8.67
CA ALA A 18 -17.22 -7.47 -7.50
C ALA A 18 -18.35 -6.48 -7.83
N GLY A 19 -19.14 -6.76 -8.88
CA GLY A 19 -20.27 -5.96 -9.34
C GLY A 19 -20.02 -5.13 -10.59
N ASN A 20 -18.82 -5.16 -11.16
CA ASN A 20 -18.43 -4.42 -12.37
C ASN A 20 -17.82 -5.33 -13.45
N GLY A 21 -18.11 -6.62 -13.38
CA GLY A 21 -17.57 -7.64 -14.25
C GLY A 21 -16.28 -8.29 -13.71
N PRO A 22 -15.89 -9.43 -14.29
CA PRO A 22 -14.77 -10.22 -13.83
C PRO A 22 -13.43 -9.52 -14.05
N VAL A 23 -12.62 -9.41 -12.99
CA VAL A 23 -11.26 -8.85 -13.03
C VAL A 23 -10.23 -9.92 -12.70
N ALA A 24 -9.22 -10.08 -13.56
CA ALA A 24 -8.14 -11.03 -13.35
C ALA A 24 -7.11 -10.56 -12.29
N PRO A 25 -6.49 -11.46 -11.52
CA PRO A 25 -5.44 -11.15 -10.56
C PRO A 25 -4.11 -10.83 -11.25
N THR A 26 -3.99 -9.66 -11.88
CA THR A 26 -2.72 -9.18 -12.46
C THR A 26 -2.11 -8.07 -11.61
N VAL A 27 -0.81 -7.81 -11.77
CA VAL A 27 -0.11 -6.72 -11.06
C VAL A 27 -0.79 -5.38 -11.38
N GLU A 28 -1.13 -5.16 -12.65
CA GLU A 28 -1.76 -3.94 -13.13
C GLU A 28 -3.14 -3.74 -12.49
N ASN A 29 -3.95 -4.79 -12.38
CA ASN A 29 -5.27 -4.71 -11.76
C ASN A 29 -5.19 -4.51 -10.23
N VAL A 30 -4.16 -5.07 -9.57
CA VAL A 30 -3.89 -4.84 -8.14
C VAL A 30 -3.46 -3.39 -7.89
N VAL A 31 -2.46 -2.90 -8.62
CA VAL A 31 -1.95 -1.53 -8.49
C VAL A 31 -3.01 -0.50 -8.85
N ALA A 32 -3.86 -0.79 -9.84
CA ALA A 32 -4.97 0.08 -10.23
C ALA A 32 -6.15 0.06 -9.24
N GLY A 33 -6.12 -0.76 -8.19
CA GLY A 33 -7.24 -0.90 -7.24
C GLY A 33 -8.48 -1.58 -7.83
N LYS A 34 -8.35 -2.25 -8.98
CA LYS A 34 -9.45 -2.91 -9.70
C LYS A 34 -9.69 -4.34 -9.24
N TYR A 35 -8.65 -5.02 -8.75
CA TYR A 35 -8.77 -6.40 -8.28
C TYR A 35 -9.32 -6.46 -6.85
N VAL A 36 -10.62 -6.21 -6.70
CA VAL A 36 -11.32 -6.19 -5.43
C VAL A 36 -12.20 -7.43 -5.26
N PRO A 37 -12.49 -7.88 -4.03
CA PRO A 37 -12.01 -7.37 -2.73
C PRO A 37 -10.68 -8.01 -2.28
N LEU A 38 -10.02 -8.79 -3.14
CA LEU A 38 -8.88 -9.64 -2.77
C LEU A 38 -7.51 -8.94 -2.84
N SER A 39 -7.48 -7.63 -3.07
CA SER A 39 -6.28 -6.80 -2.88
C SER A 39 -6.55 -5.68 -1.89
N ARG A 40 -5.53 -5.35 -1.08
CA ARG A 40 -5.57 -4.24 -0.12
C ARG A 40 -4.18 -3.64 0.09
N PRO A 41 -4.06 -2.33 0.34
CA PRO A 41 -2.81 -1.75 0.81
C PRO A 41 -2.45 -2.26 2.21
N LEU A 42 -1.15 -2.34 2.48
CA LEU A 42 -0.61 -2.63 3.81
C LEU A 42 -0.06 -1.35 4.43
N PHE A 43 -0.22 -1.23 5.74
CA PHE A 43 0.18 -0.05 6.50
C PHE A 43 1.14 -0.44 7.62
N ILE A 44 2.11 0.43 7.89
CA ILE A 44 2.86 0.43 9.14
C ILE A 44 2.29 1.51 10.06
N TYR A 45 2.16 1.20 11.35
CA TYR A 45 1.63 2.12 12.34
C TYR A 45 2.76 2.67 13.20
N VAL A 46 3.06 3.95 13.04
CA VAL A 46 4.15 4.61 13.75
C VAL A 46 3.56 5.47 14.88
N SER A 47 4.02 5.23 16.11
CA SER A 47 3.67 6.11 17.24
C SER A 47 4.34 7.47 17.06
N LYS A 48 3.56 8.56 17.01
CA LYS A 48 4.07 9.93 16.90
C LYS A 48 5.05 10.28 18.02
N LYS A 49 4.69 9.96 19.27
CA LYS A 49 5.57 10.16 20.43
C LYS A 49 6.90 9.44 20.25
N ALA A 50 6.89 8.19 19.80
CA ALA A 50 8.11 7.43 19.58
C ALA A 50 8.94 8.01 18.43
N TYR A 51 8.30 8.38 17.32
CA TYR A 51 8.97 9.01 16.17
C TYR A 51 9.66 10.34 16.54
N ASP A 52 9.06 11.13 17.42
CA ASP A 52 9.60 12.41 17.86
C ASP A 52 10.71 12.27 18.90
N THR A 53 10.55 11.33 19.84
CA THR A 53 11.43 11.23 21.02
C THR A 53 12.53 10.18 20.90
N LYS A 54 12.40 9.23 19.97
CA LYS A 54 13.35 8.11 19.80
C LYS A 54 14.02 8.19 18.43
N PRO A 55 15.27 8.68 18.34
CA PRO A 55 15.98 8.83 17.07
C PRO A 55 16.07 7.54 16.24
N TYR A 56 16.18 6.39 16.89
CA TYR A 56 16.22 5.08 16.21
C TYR A 56 14.90 4.70 15.55
N VAL A 57 13.75 5.12 16.09
CA VAL A 57 12.44 4.89 15.46
C VAL A 57 12.33 5.71 14.18
N ARG A 58 12.72 7.00 14.25
CA ARG A 58 12.77 7.86 13.07
C ARG A 58 13.66 7.26 11.98
N LYS A 59 14.89 6.87 12.33
CA LYS A 59 15.83 6.24 11.38
C LYS A 59 15.26 4.98 10.76
N PHE A 60 14.62 4.11 11.55
CA PHE A 60 13.98 2.89 11.03
C PHE A 60 12.86 3.19 10.03
N VAL A 61 12.00 4.18 10.30
CA VAL A 61 10.90 4.53 9.39
C VAL A 61 11.42 5.09 8.06
N HIS A 62 12.44 5.95 8.09
CA HIS A 62 13.09 6.42 6.87
C HIS A 62 13.75 5.28 6.10
N TYR A 63 14.54 4.45 6.77
CA TYR A 63 15.17 3.27 6.16
C TYR A 63 14.12 2.34 5.52
N TYR A 64 13.01 2.08 6.22
CA TYR A 64 11.91 1.28 5.69
C TYR A 64 11.38 1.90 4.39
N LEU A 65 11.02 3.18 4.39
CA LEU A 65 10.45 3.84 3.20
C LEU A 65 11.45 3.95 2.04
N ASP A 66 12.74 4.10 2.33
CA ASP A 66 13.79 4.21 1.31
C ASP A 66 14.13 2.86 0.65
N HIS A 67 13.87 1.72 1.31
CA HIS A 67 14.26 0.38 0.83
C HIS A 67 13.11 -0.59 0.59
N VAL A 68 11.90 -0.32 1.09
CA VAL A 68 10.78 -1.27 1.03
C VAL A 68 10.40 -1.64 -0.40
N LYS A 69 10.55 -0.73 -1.38
CA LYS A 69 10.25 -1.01 -2.79
C LYS A 69 11.04 -2.20 -3.34
N ASP A 70 12.31 -2.31 -2.96
CA ASP A 70 13.15 -3.44 -3.41
C ASP A 70 12.80 -4.71 -2.64
N LEU A 71 12.60 -4.58 -1.32
CA LEU A 71 12.31 -5.71 -0.44
C LEU A 71 10.96 -6.38 -0.70
N VAL A 72 9.92 -5.63 -1.08
CA VAL A 72 8.57 -6.20 -1.30
C VAL A 72 8.54 -7.23 -2.42
N ARG A 73 9.42 -7.09 -3.42
CA ARG A 73 9.53 -8.04 -4.53
C ARG A 73 10.09 -9.38 -4.06
N GLU A 74 11.06 -9.37 -3.16
CA GLU A 74 11.68 -10.59 -2.62
C GLU A 74 10.71 -11.45 -1.81
N VAL A 75 9.76 -10.81 -1.14
CA VAL A 75 8.73 -11.48 -0.32
C VAL A 75 7.39 -11.66 -1.07
N GLY A 76 7.38 -11.42 -2.38
CA GLY A 76 6.25 -11.68 -3.28
C GLY A 76 5.10 -10.65 -3.24
N TYR A 77 5.22 -9.59 -2.46
CA TYR A 77 4.23 -8.51 -2.46
C TYR A 77 4.31 -7.67 -3.74
N VAL A 78 3.21 -6.99 -4.06
CA VAL A 78 3.15 -6.04 -5.17
C VAL A 78 3.58 -4.68 -4.64
N GLU A 79 4.60 -4.10 -5.27
CA GLU A 79 5.09 -2.77 -4.93
C GLU A 79 4.05 -1.68 -5.23
N LEU A 80 4.13 -0.59 -4.48
CA LEU A 80 3.34 0.60 -4.77
C LEU A 80 4.01 1.39 -5.92
N PRO A 81 3.25 2.26 -6.61
CA PRO A 81 3.86 3.25 -7.51
C PRO A 81 4.87 4.13 -6.77
N ASP A 82 5.91 4.59 -7.47
CA ASP A 82 6.97 5.45 -6.89
C ASP A 82 6.43 6.69 -6.20
N GLU A 83 5.40 7.29 -6.79
CA GLU A 83 4.70 8.43 -6.23
C GLU A 83 4.11 8.12 -4.83
N ALA A 84 3.59 6.91 -4.59
CA ALA A 84 3.03 6.55 -3.30
C ALA A 84 4.09 6.53 -2.19
N TYR A 85 5.31 6.06 -2.50
CA TYR A 85 6.42 6.06 -1.55
C TYR A 85 6.88 7.48 -1.22
N ALA A 86 6.96 8.35 -2.24
CA ALA A 86 7.29 9.76 -2.05
C ALA A 86 6.25 10.47 -1.16
N LEU A 87 4.96 10.30 -1.44
CA LEU A 87 3.88 10.89 -0.64
C LEU A 87 3.85 10.34 0.79
N ALA A 88 4.12 9.04 0.99
CA ALA A 88 4.23 8.46 2.32
C ALA A 88 5.40 9.04 3.13
N LYS A 89 6.53 9.33 2.46
CA LYS A 89 7.69 10.00 3.05
C LYS A 89 7.38 11.45 3.42
N GLU A 90 6.71 12.19 2.54
CA GLU A 90 6.27 13.55 2.84
C GLU A 90 5.31 13.58 4.05
N ARG A 91 4.36 12.64 4.10
CA ARG A 91 3.39 12.53 5.20
C ARG A 91 4.08 12.33 6.56
N ILE A 92 5.11 11.48 6.64
CA ILE A 92 5.83 11.24 7.89
C ILE A 92 6.71 12.44 8.27
N GLU A 93 7.30 13.13 7.28
CA GLU A 93 8.13 14.32 7.49
C GLU A 93 7.30 15.52 7.96
N ARG A 94 6.08 15.69 7.42
CA ARG A 94 5.08 16.66 7.90
C ARG A 94 4.48 16.30 9.26
N GLY A 95 4.74 15.10 9.77
CA GLY A 95 4.24 14.64 11.06
C GLY A 95 2.74 14.43 11.11
N ILE A 96 2.10 14.17 9.96
CA ILE A 96 0.65 13.99 9.86
C ILE A 96 0.23 12.70 10.56
N THR A 97 -0.72 12.82 11.48
CA THR A 97 -1.29 11.71 12.26
C THR A 97 -2.71 11.38 11.82
N GLY A 98 -3.20 10.19 12.18
CA GLY A 98 -4.54 9.73 11.82
C GLY A 98 -4.52 8.80 10.62
N SER A 99 -5.71 8.53 10.08
CA SER A 99 -5.90 7.58 8.98
C SER A 99 -6.02 8.32 7.65
N VAL A 100 -5.32 7.82 6.62
CA VAL A 100 -5.45 8.28 5.22
C VAL A 100 -6.88 8.10 4.67
N PHE A 101 -7.72 7.30 5.34
CA PHE A 101 -9.14 7.16 5.02
C PHE A 101 -10.01 8.27 5.63
N GLY A 102 -9.43 9.29 6.27
CA GLY A 102 -10.17 10.43 6.82
C GLY A 102 -11.08 10.09 8.01
N GLY A 103 -10.90 8.93 8.64
CA GLY A 103 -11.73 8.48 9.76
C GLY A 103 -13.09 7.87 9.38
N GLU A 104 -13.42 7.81 8.08
CA GLU A 104 -14.69 7.28 7.56
C GLU A 104 -14.70 5.74 7.41
N GLY A 105 -13.67 5.05 7.92
CA GLY A 105 -13.48 3.61 7.76
C GLY A 105 -12.78 3.22 6.46
N ALA A 106 -12.40 1.95 6.33
CA ALA A 106 -11.70 1.45 5.15
C ALA A 106 -12.64 1.44 3.93
N LYS A 107 -12.22 2.07 2.84
CA LYS A 107 -12.94 2.07 1.56
C LYS A 107 -12.36 0.99 0.64
N VAL A 108 -13.23 0.19 0.02
CA VAL A 108 -12.82 -0.83 -0.96
C VAL A 108 -12.62 -0.17 -2.33
N GLY A 109 -11.59 -0.60 -3.08
CA GLY A 109 -11.37 -0.12 -4.46
C GLY A 109 -10.73 1.25 -4.58
N VAL A 110 -10.16 1.78 -3.50
CA VAL A 110 -9.41 3.06 -3.52
C VAL A 110 -7.93 2.82 -3.78
N LYS A 111 -7.33 3.66 -4.62
CA LYS A 111 -5.87 3.66 -4.82
C LYS A 111 -5.21 4.42 -3.67
N ILE A 112 -4.12 3.86 -3.14
CA ILE A 112 -3.42 4.48 -2.02
C ILE A 112 -2.81 5.83 -2.38
N THR A 113 -2.38 6.01 -3.64
CA THR A 113 -1.88 7.27 -4.17
C THR A 113 -2.92 8.38 -4.04
N ASP A 114 -4.17 8.08 -4.39
CA ASP A 114 -5.26 9.06 -4.42
C ASP A 114 -5.63 9.48 -2.99
N LEU A 115 -5.62 8.54 -2.05
CA LEU A 115 -5.83 8.84 -0.63
C LEU A 115 -4.72 9.71 -0.05
N LEU A 116 -3.45 9.42 -0.36
CA LEU A 116 -2.32 10.18 0.14
C LEU A 116 -2.31 11.61 -0.42
N LYS A 117 -2.63 11.80 -1.71
CA LYS A 117 -2.77 13.13 -2.31
C LYS A 117 -3.87 13.94 -1.63
N LEU A 118 -5.06 13.34 -1.50
CA LEU A 118 -6.21 14.00 -0.87
C LEU A 118 -5.93 14.42 0.58
N GLU A 119 -5.12 13.65 1.32
CA GLU A 119 -4.74 14.00 2.69
C GLU A 119 -3.71 15.14 2.71
N LEU A 120 -2.73 15.14 1.81
CA LEU A 120 -1.66 16.14 1.79
C LEU A 120 -2.11 17.51 1.28
N GLU A 121 -3.19 17.56 0.50
CA GLU A 121 -3.87 18.78 0.02
C GLU A 121 -4.77 19.44 1.08
N ARG A 122 -5.05 18.78 2.21
CA ARG A 122 -5.81 19.32 3.34
C ARG A 122 -4.90 20.06 4.32
#